data_AF-I5C9B4-F1
#
_entry.id   AF-I5C9B4-F1
#
_cell.length_a   1.000
_cell.length_b   1.000
_cell.length_c   1.000
_cell.angle_alpha   90.00
_cell.angle_beta   90.00
_cell.angle_gamma   90.00
#
_symmetry.space_group_name_H-M   'P 1'
#
loop_
_entity.id
_entity.type
_entity.pdbx_description
1 polymer ?
#
loop_
_entity_poly.entity_id
_entity_poly.type
_entity_poly.pdbx_seq_one_letter_code
_entity_poly.pdbx_strand_id
1 'polypeptide(L)'
;MNIRLNFNWLLVLVALFWACNDVDQPSIIVQTPATILSAPSEIIASEADEDGVFVFTVSPADFGTNVGVEYTIQMDRPGNNFASPANIGSSNETTVEVSISEINGRAIANGITPGQMGPMEFRVRAIPAAALPTLVGAAVTINIGTMISINPDVPLTLEELTGDGTKAWKLRPTPGSWGVGPAPGDIQWFPGASVNLSLERPCTFNDRYIFSADGTFEFDTQGDFWGEGWMGVGPGCQPEANLEGTPSAAFQSGMHTFNVVPGAPNVLPQVAVTGTGAFIGFARAFNGGEIGEGQSPTNRTITYTVRSYNPDTQEMVLSINSGADGDVFWTFVLIPAED
;
A
#
# COMPACT_ATOMS: atom_id res chain seq x y z
N MET A 1 -26.58 62.78 63.70
CA MET A 1 -26.88 63.59 62.51
C MET A 1 -27.11 62.64 61.34
N ASN A 2 -28.36 62.64 60.88
CA ASN A 2 -29.03 61.84 59.85
C ASN A 2 -28.16 61.23 58.74
N ILE A 3 -28.23 59.90 58.65
CA ILE A 3 -27.90 59.11 57.47
C ILE A 3 -28.94 59.44 56.39
N ARG A 4 -28.54 60.21 55.36
CA ARG A 4 -29.31 60.37 54.13
C ARG A 4 -28.79 59.36 53.10
N LEU A 5 -29.38 58.17 53.05
CA LEU A 5 -29.21 57.28 51.90
C LEU A 5 -29.94 57.90 50.71
N ASN A 6 -29.21 58.13 49.62
CA ASN A 6 -29.67 58.79 48.42
C ASN A 6 -30.58 57.82 47.62
N PHE A 7 -31.89 58.02 47.71
CA PHE A 7 -32.95 57.19 47.11
C PHE A 7 -33.04 57.28 45.56
N ASN A 8 -31.92 57.55 44.88
CA ASN A 8 -31.86 57.65 43.41
C ASN A 8 -31.00 56.56 42.76
N TRP A 9 -30.38 55.66 43.53
CA TRP A 9 -29.56 54.57 43.01
C TRP A 9 -30.29 53.21 42.98
N LEU A 10 -31.52 53.13 43.52
CA LEU A 10 -32.28 51.87 43.59
C LEU A 10 -33.18 51.62 42.37
N LEU A 11 -33.40 52.61 41.51
CA LEU A 11 -34.26 52.49 40.32
C LEU A 11 -33.50 52.07 39.04
N VAL A 12 -32.16 52.07 39.06
CA VAL A 12 -31.34 51.65 37.91
C VAL A 12 -30.91 50.18 38.01
N LEU A 13 -30.93 49.59 39.22
CA LEU A 13 -30.54 48.19 39.45
C LEU A 13 -31.67 47.17 39.24
N VAL A 14 -32.93 47.61 39.15
CA VAL A 14 -34.09 46.72 38.94
C VAL A 14 -34.39 46.46 37.45
N ALA A 15 -33.88 47.30 36.54
CA ALA A 15 -34.08 47.14 35.10
C ALA A 15 -33.13 46.11 34.44
N LEU A 16 -32.11 45.63 35.15
CA LEU A 16 -31.13 44.65 34.63
C LEU A 16 -31.58 43.18 34.83
N PHE A 17 -32.67 42.93 35.55
CA PHE A 17 -33.20 41.57 35.76
C PHE A 17 -34.31 41.15 34.79
N TRP A 18 -34.71 42.03 33.85
CA TRP A 18 -35.77 41.78 32.88
C TRP A 18 -35.29 41.73 31.42
N ALA A 19 -33.97 41.72 31.20
CA ALA A 19 -33.36 41.56 29.87
C ALA A 19 -32.81 40.14 29.63
N CYS A 20 -33.24 39.15 30.41
CA CYS A 20 -33.02 37.75 30.09
C CYS A 20 -34.23 37.26 29.30
N ASN A 21 -34.35 37.67 28.04
CA ASN A 21 -35.15 36.88 27.10
C ASN A 21 -34.42 35.55 26.96
N ASP A 22 -35.13 34.43 27.08
CA ASP A 22 -34.59 33.12 26.72
C ASP A 22 -34.01 33.27 25.31
N VAL A 23 -32.68 33.18 25.19
CA VAL A 23 -32.04 33.13 23.89
C VAL A 23 -32.49 31.80 23.31
N ASP A 24 -33.47 31.87 22.41
CA ASP A 24 -34.01 30.73 21.69
C ASP A 24 -32.82 30.03 21.03
N GLN A 25 -32.36 28.94 21.65
CA GLN A 25 -31.20 28.22 21.15
C GLN A 25 -31.60 27.71 19.78
N PRO A 26 -30.80 27.96 18.73
CA PRO A 26 -31.17 27.49 17.39
C PRO A 26 -31.42 25.99 17.47
N SER A 27 -32.55 25.54 16.92
CA SER A 27 -32.90 24.12 16.89
C SER A 27 -31.75 23.33 16.29
N ILE A 28 -31.22 22.37 17.06
CA ILE A 28 -30.22 21.43 16.54
C ILE A 28 -30.92 20.60 15.47
N ILE A 29 -30.55 20.82 14.22
CA ILE A 29 -30.98 19.97 13.12
C ILE A 29 -30.26 18.63 13.29
N VAL A 30 -31.00 17.60 13.68
CA VAL A 30 -30.45 16.25 13.83
C VAL A 30 -30.11 15.71 12.44
N GLN A 31 -28.87 15.24 12.29
CA GLN A 31 -28.40 14.64 11.05
C GLN A 31 -28.31 13.11 11.21
N THR A 32 -28.73 12.37 10.19
CA THR A 32 -28.74 10.91 10.18
C THR A 32 -27.86 10.38 9.04
N PRO A 33 -26.77 9.64 9.33
CA PRO A 33 -25.93 9.05 8.29
C PRO A 33 -26.64 7.97 7.46
N ALA A 34 -26.16 7.75 6.24
CA ALA A 34 -26.55 6.60 5.43
C ALA A 34 -25.94 5.29 5.96
N THR A 35 -26.61 4.17 5.72
CA THR A 35 -26.15 2.82 6.08
C THR A 35 -26.33 1.85 4.92
N ILE A 36 -25.54 0.80 4.86
CA ILE A 36 -25.72 -0.28 3.88
C ILE A 36 -26.94 -1.11 4.30
N LEU A 37 -27.91 -1.23 3.40
CA LEU A 37 -29.11 -2.02 3.60
C LEU A 37 -28.87 -3.46 3.16
N SER A 38 -29.26 -4.41 4.01
CA SER A 38 -29.23 -5.85 3.69
C SER A 38 -27.86 -6.35 3.21
N ALA A 39 -26.78 -5.91 3.87
CA ALA A 39 -25.42 -6.36 3.55
C ALA A 39 -25.33 -7.90 3.57
N PRO A 40 -24.79 -8.54 2.52
CA PRO A 40 -24.66 -9.99 2.50
C PRO A 40 -23.59 -10.44 3.51
N SER A 41 -23.63 -11.72 3.88
CA SER A 41 -22.54 -12.32 4.68
C SER A 41 -21.26 -12.49 3.87
N GLU A 42 -21.38 -12.64 2.55
CA GLU A 42 -20.27 -12.84 1.64
C GLU A 42 -20.49 -12.23 0.25
N ILE A 43 -19.39 -11.88 -0.41
CA ILE A 43 -19.31 -11.57 -1.84
C ILE A 43 -18.18 -12.44 -2.41
N ILE A 44 -18.46 -13.20 -3.46
CA ILE A 44 -17.48 -14.09 -4.09
C ILE A 44 -17.11 -13.49 -5.43
N ALA A 45 -15.84 -13.15 -5.61
CA ALA A 45 -15.27 -12.84 -6.91
C ALA A 45 -14.98 -14.14 -7.66
N SER A 46 -15.41 -14.21 -8.91
CA SER A 46 -15.18 -15.35 -9.79
C SER A 46 -14.83 -14.85 -11.18
N GLU A 47 -14.11 -15.66 -11.98
CA GLU A 47 -13.80 -15.32 -13.38
C GLU A 47 -15.06 -15.04 -14.20
N ALA A 48 -16.20 -15.67 -13.87
CA ALA A 48 -17.46 -15.45 -14.57
C ALA A 48 -18.07 -14.07 -14.29
N ASP A 49 -17.68 -13.43 -13.18
CA ASP A 49 -18.23 -12.17 -12.70
C ASP A 49 -17.19 -11.04 -12.68
N GLU A 50 -16.01 -11.23 -13.27
CA GLU A 50 -14.88 -10.26 -13.20
C GLU A 50 -15.27 -8.88 -13.78
N ASP A 51 -16.04 -8.88 -14.86
CA ASP A 51 -16.61 -7.66 -15.48
C ASP A 51 -17.95 -7.24 -14.86
N GLY A 52 -18.43 -7.99 -13.87
CA GLY A 52 -19.69 -7.74 -13.18
C GLY A 52 -19.60 -6.64 -12.13
N VAL A 53 -20.76 -6.16 -11.70
CA VAL A 53 -20.89 -5.22 -10.59
C VAL A 53 -21.70 -5.82 -9.45
N PHE A 54 -21.27 -5.54 -8.22
CA PHE A 54 -22.09 -5.71 -7.04
C PHE A 54 -22.86 -4.43 -6.74
N VAL A 55 -24.16 -4.54 -6.52
CA VAL A 55 -25.03 -3.38 -6.26
C VAL A 55 -25.29 -3.25 -4.76
N PHE A 56 -24.68 -2.24 -4.13
CA PHE A 56 -25.02 -1.86 -2.77
C PHE A 56 -26.27 -0.99 -2.75
N THR A 57 -27.24 -1.35 -1.90
CA THR A 57 -28.36 -0.46 -1.58
C THR A 57 -28.08 0.25 -0.26
N VAL A 58 -28.29 1.56 -0.20
CA VAL A 58 -28.02 2.37 0.99
C VAL A 58 -29.27 3.13 1.45
N SER A 59 -29.39 3.36 2.76
CA SER A 59 -30.42 4.25 3.29
C SER A 59 -30.13 5.71 2.89
N PRO A 60 -31.14 6.54 2.63
CA PRO A 60 -30.91 7.97 2.39
C PRO A 60 -30.29 8.62 3.63
N ALA A 61 -29.32 9.50 3.42
CA ALA A 61 -28.79 10.35 4.50
C ALA A 61 -29.71 11.54 4.73
N ASP A 62 -29.88 11.95 5.98
CA ASP A 62 -30.63 13.14 6.36
C ASP A 62 -29.69 14.21 6.88
N PHE A 63 -29.55 15.30 6.13
CA PHE A 63 -28.80 16.50 6.54
C PHE A 63 -29.70 17.54 7.23
N GLY A 64 -30.98 17.21 7.39
CA GLY A 64 -32.08 18.05 7.88
C GLY A 64 -32.38 19.27 7.01
N THR A 65 -31.95 19.20 5.75
CA THR A 65 -32.31 20.10 4.66
C THR A 65 -32.33 19.32 3.36
N ASN A 66 -33.10 19.78 2.38
CA ASN A 66 -33.12 19.17 1.06
C ASN A 66 -31.85 19.57 0.28
N VAL A 67 -30.92 18.63 0.14
CA VAL A 67 -29.67 18.78 -0.62
C VAL A 67 -29.44 17.51 -1.41
N GLY A 68 -28.83 17.64 -2.60
CA GLY A 68 -28.30 16.48 -3.31
C GLY A 68 -27.20 15.81 -2.48
N VAL A 69 -27.12 14.48 -2.54
CA VAL A 69 -26.16 13.69 -1.79
C VAL A 69 -25.50 12.70 -2.73
N GLU A 70 -24.18 12.70 -2.75
CA GLU A 70 -23.38 11.61 -3.34
C GLU A 70 -23.09 10.57 -2.24
N TYR A 71 -23.39 9.31 -2.52
CA TYR A 71 -23.09 8.17 -1.67
C TYR A 71 -21.84 7.48 -2.20
N THR A 72 -20.82 7.35 -1.36
CA THR A 72 -19.59 6.61 -1.67
C THR A 72 -19.49 5.38 -0.78
N ILE A 73 -19.27 4.20 -1.37
CA ILE A 73 -18.93 2.99 -0.61
C ILE A 73 -17.43 3.03 -0.29
N GLN A 74 -17.12 2.90 0.99
CA GLN A 74 -15.76 2.80 1.50
C GLN A 74 -15.47 1.38 1.97
N MET A 75 -14.25 0.90 1.73
CA MET A 75 -13.77 -0.41 2.14
C MET A 75 -12.41 -0.29 2.85
N ASP A 76 -12.22 -1.05 3.91
CA ASP A 76 -10.94 -1.13 4.63
C ASP A 76 -10.77 -2.53 5.26
N ARG A 77 -9.52 -2.86 5.64
CA ARG A 77 -9.23 -4.09 6.37
C ARG A 77 -9.82 -4.03 7.79
N PRO A 78 -10.25 -5.17 8.35
CA PRO A 78 -10.81 -5.20 9.71
C PRO A 78 -9.87 -4.61 10.75
N GLY A 79 -10.43 -3.82 11.67
CA GLY A 79 -9.68 -3.22 12.77
C GLY A 79 -8.79 -2.02 12.41
N ASN A 80 -8.69 -1.63 11.13
CA ASN A 80 -8.01 -0.40 10.72
C ASN A 80 -8.85 0.87 10.97
N ASN A 81 -10.10 0.70 11.42
CA ASN A 81 -11.04 1.77 11.76
C ASN A 81 -11.21 2.82 10.66
N PHE A 82 -11.07 2.42 9.38
CA PHE A 82 -11.12 3.32 8.24
C PHE A 82 -10.14 4.50 8.37
N ALA A 83 -8.94 4.25 8.89
CA ALA A 83 -7.86 5.24 8.95
C ALA A 83 -7.33 5.59 7.55
N SER A 84 -7.41 4.66 6.59
CA SER A 84 -7.02 4.87 5.19
C SER A 84 -7.92 4.09 4.23
N PRO A 85 -9.22 4.43 4.18
CA PRO A 85 -10.20 3.62 3.46
C PRO A 85 -10.13 3.85 1.95
N ALA A 86 -10.40 2.79 1.18
CA ALA A 86 -10.57 2.90 -0.26
C ALA A 86 -12.00 3.32 -0.59
N ASN A 87 -12.18 4.29 -1.50
CA ASN A 87 -13.48 4.60 -2.09
C ASN A 87 -13.65 3.71 -3.34
N ILE A 88 -14.62 2.80 -3.33
CA ILE A 88 -14.72 1.73 -4.37
C ILE A 88 -15.88 1.93 -5.35
N GLY A 89 -16.78 2.87 -5.06
CA GLY A 89 -17.86 3.28 -5.97
C GLY A 89 -18.63 4.46 -5.40
N SER A 90 -19.24 5.26 -6.28
CA SER A 90 -20.13 6.35 -5.88
C SER A 90 -21.37 6.46 -6.76
N SER A 91 -22.42 7.07 -6.21
CA SER A 91 -23.69 7.33 -6.90
C SER A 91 -24.41 8.51 -6.28
N ASN A 92 -25.19 9.25 -7.06
CA ASN A 92 -26.14 10.24 -6.52
C ASN A 92 -27.50 9.62 -6.15
N GLU A 93 -27.67 8.32 -6.39
CA GLU A 93 -28.84 7.53 -6.02
C GLU A 93 -28.55 6.63 -4.81
N THR A 94 -29.60 6.03 -4.24
CA THR A 94 -29.48 5.08 -3.11
C THR A 94 -28.98 3.69 -3.51
N THR A 95 -28.59 3.52 -4.77
CA THR A 95 -27.94 2.32 -5.31
C THR A 95 -26.56 2.68 -5.82
N VAL A 96 -25.54 2.01 -5.30
CA VAL A 96 -24.14 2.19 -5.70
C VAL A 96 -23.63 0.91 -6.32
N GLU A 97 -23.30 0.96 -7.61
CA GLU A 97 -22.66 -0.15 -8.31
C GLU A 97 -21.15 -0.12 -8.06
N VAL A 98 -20.58 -1.27 -7.71
CA VAL A 98 -19.16 -1.43 -7.43
C VAL A 98 -18.65 -2.61 -8.25
N SER A 99 -17.57 -2.42 -9.00
CA SER A 99 -16.96 -3.51 -9.78
C SER A 99 -16.52 -4.67 -8.88
N ILE A 100 -16.81 -5.91 -9.29
CA ILE A 100 -16.32 -7.11 -8.60
C ILE A 100 -14.80 -7.16 -8.64
N SER A 101 -14.17 -6.78 -9.75
CA SER A 101 -12.71 -6.70 -9.85
C SER A 101 -12.09 -5.67 -8.90
N GLU A 102 -12.76 -4.55 -8.64
CA GLU A 102 -12.33 -3.55 -7.64
C GLU A 102 -12.44 -4.12 -6.22
N ILE A 103 -13.54 -4.80 -5.88
CA ILE A 103 -13.69 -5.46 -4.58
C ILE A 103 -12.60 -6.53 -4.38
N ASN A 104 -12.39 -7.37 -5.40
CA ASN A 104 -11.37 -8.41 -5.39
C ASN A 104 -9.97 -7.83 -5.16
N GLY A 105 -9.58 -6.85 -5.97
CA GLY A 105 -8.28 -6.19 -5.86
C GLY A 105 -8.09 -5.56 -4.48
N ARG A 106 -9.07 -4.79 -3.98
CA ARG A 106 -8.97 -4.12 -2.68
C ARG A 106 -8.89 -5.10 -1.52
N ALA A 107 -9.60 -6.22 -1.58
CA ALA A 107 -9.49 -7.30 -0.61
C ALA A 107 -8.06 -7.87 -0.56
N ILE A 108 -7.48 -8.16 -1.73
CA ILE A 108 -6.12 -8.69 -1.86
C ILE A 108 -5.08 -7.69 -1.34
N ALA A 109 -5.18 -6.43 -1.75
CA ALA A 109 -4.30 -5.35 -1.30
C ALA A 109 -4.34 -5.12 0.21
N ASN A 110 -5.43 -5.51 0.86
CA ASN A 110 -5.65 -5.39 2.30
C ASN A 110 -5.33 -6.67 3.09
N GLY A 111 -4.69 -7.65 2.44
CA GLY A 111 -4.09 -8.81 3.10
C GLY A 111 -4.86 -10.12 2.94
N ILE A 112 -5.92 -10.16 2.14
CA ILE A 112 -6.56 -11.44 1.78
C ILE A 112 -5.68 -12.13 0.72
N THR A 113 -5.24 -13.35 0.99
CA THR A 113 -4.48 -14.12 0.01
C THR A 113 -5.36 -14.43 -1.22
N PRO A 114 -4.89 -14.22 -2.46
CA PRO A 114 -5.66 -14.54 -3.67
C PRO A 114 -6.18 -15.98 -3.66
N GLY A 115 -7.45 -16.16 -4.06
CA GLY A 115 -8.11 -17.47 -4.03
C GLY A 115 -8.60 -17.90 -2.64
N GLN A 116 -8.39 -17.09 -1.60
CA GLN A 116 -8.89 -17.34 -0.26
C GLN A 116 -10.05 -16.39 0.08
N MET A 117 -10.79 -16.75 1.13
CA MET A 117 -11.84 -15.94 1.71
C MET A 117 -11.32 -15.19 2.93
N GLY A 118 -11.72 -13.93 3.11
CA GLY A 118 -11.39 -13.16 4.30
C GLY A 118 -12.36 -12.00 4.57
N PRO A 119 -12.42 -11.51 5.83
CA PRO A 119 -13.31 -10.41 6.19
C PRO A 119 -12.79 -9.05 5.73
N MET A 120 -13.71 -8.19 5.27
CA MET A 120 -13.46 -6.77 4.98
C MET A 120 -14.55 -5.90 5.60
N GLU A 121 -14.21 -4.67 6.00
CA GLU A 121 -15.15 -3.71 6.55
C GLU A 121 -15.61 -2.71 5.48
N PHE A 122 -16.92 -2.48 5.40
CA PHE A 122 -17.55 -1.56 4.46
C PHE A 122 -18.37 -0.51 5.21
N ARG A 123 -18.39 0.73 4.72
CA ARG A 123 -19.30 1.77 5.21
C ARG A 123 -19.71 2.74 4.10
N VAL A 124 -20.77 3.51 4.35
CA VAL A 124 -21.21 4.56 3.42
C VAL A 124 -20.70 5.91 3.88
N ARG A 125 -20.12 6.69 2.97
CA ARG A 125 -19.83 8.11 3.16
C ARG A 125 -20.79 8.93 2.30
N ALA A 126 -21.63 9.73 2.94
CA ALA A 126 -22.59 10.61 2.30
C ALA A 126 -22.02 12.04 2.21
N ILE A 127 -21.91 12.55 0.98
CA ILE A 127 -21.29 13.84 0.67
C ILE A 127 -22.39 14.78 0.17
N PRO A 128 -22.75 15.83 0.93
CA PRO A 128 -23.77 16.77 0.51
C PRO A 128 -23.23 17.70 -0.58
N ALA A 129 -24.07 18.08 -1.54
CA ALA A 129 -23.73 19.08 -2.57
C ALA A 129 -23.61 20.52 -2.02
N ALA A 130 -23.93 20.71 -0.74
CA ALA A 130 -23.78 21.97 -0.01
C ALA A 130 -22.54 21.94 0.88
N ALA A 131 -22.12 23.10 1.40
CA ALA A 131 -21.01 23.24 2.35
C ALA A 131 -21.38 22.72 3.77
N LEU A 132 -21.86 21.48 3.85
CA LEU A 132 -22.18 20.76 5.08
C LEU A 132 -21.12 19.66 5.31
N PRO A 133 -20.84 19.30 6.57
CA PRO A 133 -19.95 18.18 6.88
C PRO A 133 -20.46 16.87 6.26
N THR A 134 -19.56 16.01 5.79
CA THR A 134 -19.94 14.68 5.29
C THR A 134 -20.39 13.78 6.45
N LEU A 135 -21.44 12.99 6.22
CA LEU A 135 -21.89 11.99 7.19
C LEU A 135 -21.32 10.62 6.85
N VAL A 136 -20.92 9.86 7.87
CA VAL A 136 -20.33 8.53 7.72
C VAL A 136 -21.17 7.52 8.49
N GLY A 137 -21.58 6.47 7.79
CA GLY A 137 -22.39 5.39 8.33
C GLY A 137 -21.64 4.43 9.23
N ALA A 138 -22.40 3.58 9.93
CA ALA A 138 -21.86 2.44 10.64
C ALA A 138 -21.20 1.45 9.65
N ALA A 139 -20.13 0.81 10.12
CA ALA A 139 -19.44 -0.22 9.34
C ALA A 139 -20.17 -1.56 9.41
N VAL A 140 -20.10 -2.33 8.34
CA VAL A 140 -20.53 -3.73 8.25
C VAL A 140 -19.35 -4.58 7.80
N THR A 141 -19.30 -5.82 8.27
CA THR A 141 -18.28 -6.78 7.85
C THR A 141 -18.87 -7.74 6.83
N ILE A 142 -18.19 -7.92 5.71
CA ILE A 142 -18.56 -8.85 4.63
C ILE A 142 -17.35 -9.72 4.33
N ASN A 143 -17.53 -11.04 4.22
CA ASN A 143 -16.45 -11.92 3.76
C ASN A 143 -16.30 -11.82 2.25
N ILE A 144 -15.07 -11.60 1.78
CA ILE A 144 -14.75 -11.54 0.36
C ILE A 144 -14.02 -12.83 -0.02
N GLY A 145 -14.65 -13.64 -0.87
CA GLY A 145 -13.98 -14.73 -1.58
C GLY A 145 -13.22 -14.13 -2.74
N THR A 146 -11.89 -14.12 -2.68
CA THR A 146 -11.05 -13.53 -3.74
C THR A 146 -10.78 -14.55 -4.84
N MET A 147 -10.57 -14.05 -6.06
CA MET A 147 -10.04 -14.81 -7.19
C MET A 147 -8.62 -14.37 -7.50
N ILE A 148 -7.86 -15.27 -8.13
CA ILE A 148 -6.64 -14.87 -8.81
C ILE A 148 -7.08 -14.06 -10.04
N SER A 149 -6.73 -12.78 -10.06
CA SER A 149 -6.86 -11.92 -11.22
C SER A 149 -5.46 -11.47 -11.63
N ILE A 150 -5.35 -10.79 -12.77
CA ILE A 150 -4.11 -10.20 -13.28
C ILE A 150 -4.34 -8.71 -13.39
N ASN A 151 -3.32 -7.91 -13.05
CA ASN A 151 -3.38 -6.48 -13.33
C ASN A 151 -3.17 -6.26 -14.85
N PRO A 152 -4.14 -5.67 -15.57
CA PRO A 152 -4.04 -5.50 -17.02
C PRO A 152 -2.93 -4.51 -17.43
N ASP A 153 -2.56 -3.58 -16.55
CA ASP A 153 -1.51 -2.59 -16.79
C ASP A 153 -0.11 -3.12 -16.43
N VAL A 154 -0.04 -4.09 -15.52
CA VAL A 154 1.20 -4.73 -15.06
C VAL A 154 1.00 -6.26 -15.07
N PRO A 155 1.07 -6.90 -16.25
CA PRO A 155 0.68 -8.29 -16.44
C PRO A 155 1.78 -9.27 -15.99
N LEU A 156 2.33 -9.08 -14.79
CA LEU A 156 3.29 -10.04 -14.22
C LEU A 156 2.56 -11.26 -13.67
N THR A 157 2.90 -12.44 -14.17
CA THR A 157 2.47 -13.74 -13.65
C THR A 157 3.64 -14.53 -13.09
N LEU A 158 3.38 -15.68 -12.46
CA LEU A 158 4.44 -16.61 -12.06
C LEU A 158 5.23 -17.09 -13.29
N GLU A 159 4.53 -17.44 -14.38
CA GLU A 159 5.15 -17.89 -15.62
C GLU A 159 6.05 -16.82 -16.25
N GLU A 160 5.65 -15.55 -16.22
CA GLU A 160 6.49 -14.46 -16.70
C GLU A 160 7.79 -14.30 -15.88
N LEU A 161 7.70 -14.54 -14.57
CA LEU A 161 8.84 -14.48 -13.65
C LEU A 161 9.76 -15.69 -13.77
N THR A 162 9.23 -16.89 -14.00
CA THR A 162 9.97 -18.17 -13.99
C THR A 162 10.25 -18.76 -15.38
N GLY A 163 9.65 -18.23 -16.44
CA GLY A 163 9.64 -18.87 -17.77
C GLY A 163 9.11 -20.30 -17.72
N ASP A 164 9.65 -21.17 -18.59
CA ASP A 164 9.32 -22.62 -18.70
C ASP A 164 9.79 -23.48 -17.50
N GLY A 165 10.06 -22.86 -16.35
CA GLY A 165 10.34 -23.54 -15.09
C GLY A 165 11.41 -22.86 -14.25
N THR A 166 12.43 -22.24 -14.86
CA THR A 166 13.41 -21.42 -14.16
C THR A 166 13.90 -20.29 -15.05
N LYS A 167 14.01 -19.09 -14.49
CA LYS A 167 14.47 -17.89 -15.20
C LYS A 167 15.33 -17.02 -14.29
N ALA A 168 16.47 -16.58 -14.83
CA ALA A 168 17.41 -15.69 -14.17
C ALA A 168 17.15 -14.23 -14.56
N TRP A 169 17.25 -13.33 -13.60
CA TRP A 169 17.13 -11.89 -13.78
C TRP A 169 18.37 -11.19 -13.25
N LYS A 170 18.69 -10.01 -13.78
CA LYS A 170 19.77 -9.15 -13.30
C LYS A 170 19.36 -7.69 -13.36
N LEU A 171 20.07 -6.84 -12.63
CA LEU A 171 19.91 -5.39 -12.74
C LEU A 171 20.26 -4.93 -14.16
N ARG A 172 19.43 -4.07 -14.74
CA ARG A 172 19.69 -3.48 -16.06
C ARG A 172 20.93 -2.58 -15.99
N PRO A 173 21.99 -2.79 -16.80
CA PRO A 173 23.27 -2.09 -16.62
C PRO A 173 23.32 -0.70 -17.28
N THR A 174 22.26 0.09 -17.15
CA THR A 174 22.10 1.44 -17.73
C THR A 174 21.65 2.47 -16.67
N PRO A 175 21.79 3.80 -16.93
CA PRO A 175 21.28 4.82 -16.03
C PRO A 175 19.82 4.62 -15.61
N GLY A 176 19.50 4.97 -14.37
CA GLY A 176 18.14 4.92 -13.83
C GLY A 176 17.62 3.50 -13.52
N SER A 177 18.49 2.49 -13.52
CA SER A 177 18.11 1.10 -13.24
C SER A 177 18.10 0.75 -11.75
N TRP A 178 18.53 1.68 -10.91
CA TRP A 178 18.56 1.54 -9.46
C TRP A 178 18.48 2.96 -8.88
N GLY A 179 17.67 3.18 -7.84
CA GLY A 179 17.76 4.41 -7.06
C GLY A 179 16.88 4.48 -5.82
N VAL A 180 16.95 5.63 -5.15
CA VAL A 180 16.22 5.97 -3.93
C VAL A 180 15.47 7.27 -4.11
N GLY A 181 14.25 7.35 -3.60
CA GLY A 181 13.46 8.58 -3.59
C GLY A 181 12.32 8.58 -2.56
N PRO A 182 11.60 9.72 -2.44
CA PRO A 182 10.52 9.92 -1.47
C PRO A 182 9.23 9.18 -1.77
N ALA A 183 9.11 8.63 -2.99
CA ALA A 183 7.91 7.96 -3.46
C ALA A 183 8.31 6.69 -4.22
N PRO A 184 7.45 5.66 -4.28
CA PRO A 184 7.81 4.44 -4.98
C PRO A 184 7.99 4.75 -6.48
N GLY A 185 9.05 4.21 -7.08
CA GLY A 185 9.48 4.52 -8.45
C GLY A 185 10.34 5.79 -8.59
N ASP A 186 10.49 6.59 -7.54
CA ASP A 186 11.35 7.78 -7.53
C ASP A 186 12.82 7.38 -7.26
N ILE A 187 13.74 8.03 -7.97
CA ILE A 187 15.19 7.78 -7.93
C ILE A 187 16.02 9.07 -7.77
N GLN A 188 15.40 10.15 -7.27
CA GLN A 188 16.01 11.48 -7.25
C GLN A 188 17.13 11.67 -6.20
N TRP A 189 17.23 10.83 -5.16
CA TRP A 189 18.20 11.02 -4.07
C TRP A 189 19.54 10.33 -4.32
N PHE A 190 19.52 9.03 -4.60
CA PHE A 190 20.70 8.23 -4.88
C PHE A 190 20.37 7.23 -5.99
N PRO A 191 21.28 6.93 -6.93
CA PRO A 191 22.49 7.68 -7.27
C PRO A 191 22.18 8.98 -8.06
N GLY A 192 20.90 9.23 -8.35
CA GLY A 192 20.43 10.22 -9.32
C GLY A 192 20.16 9.58 -10.69
N ALA A 193 19.11 10.02 -11.38
CA ALA A 193 18.58 9.36 -12.57
C ALA A 193 19.55 9.22 -13.76
N SER A 194 20.61 10.03 -13.82
CA SER A 194 21.60 10.02 -14.90
C SER A 194 22.85 9.18 -14.61
N VAL A 195 23.01 8.67 -13.39
CA VAL A 195 24.21 7.89 -13.00
C VAL A 195 24.06 6.43 -13.42
N ASN A 196 25.10 5.88 -14.06
CA ASN A 196 25.17 4.46 -14.38
C ASN A 196 26.02 3.71 -13.35
N LEU A 197 25.37 3.14 -12.32
CA LEU A 197 26.06 2.39 -11.27
C LEU A 197 26.74 1.11 -11.78
N SER A 198 26.39 0.58 -12.95
CA SER A 198 27.04 -0.64 -13.48
C SER A 198 28.52 -0.44 -13.81
N LEU A 199 28.94 0.82 -14.03
CA LEU A 199 30.34 1.18 -14.25
C LEU A 199 31.13 1.26 -12.94
N GLU A 200 30.45 1.52 -11.83
CA GLU A 200 31.07 1.67 -10.51
C GLU A 200 31.01 0.37 -9.70
N ARG A 201 29.91 -0.38 -9.84
CA ARG A 201 29.60 -1.61 -9.10
C ARG A 201 29.35 -2.78 -10.07
N PRO A 202 30.29 -3.13 -10.97
CA PRO A 202 30.03 -4.14 -11.99
C PRO A 202 29.61 -5.50 -11.43
N CYS A 203 30.16 -5.89 -10.28
CA CYS A 203 29.82 -7.09 -9.52
C CYS A 203 28.43 -7.08 -8.86
N THR A 204 27.69 -5.96 -8.87
CA THR A 204 26.28 -5.94 -8.46
C THR A 204 25.35 -6.15 -9.66
N PHE A 205 25.83 -5.84 -10.87
CA PHE A 205 25.04 -5.89 -12.10
C PHE A 205 25.22 -7.19 -12.88
N ASN A 206 26.15 -8.06 -12.48
CA ASN A 206 26.25 -9.45 -12.93
C ASN A 206 25.47 -10.43 -12.03
N ASP A 207 25.17 -10.06 -10.76
CA ASP A 207 24.35 -10.85 -9.84
C ASP A 207 23.08 -11.40 -10.50
N ARG A 208 22.77 -12.66 -10.22
CA ARG A 208 21.60 -13.37 -10.74
C ARG A 208 20.55 -13.57 -9.65
N TYR A 209 19.33 -13.17 -9.96
CA TYR A 209 18.11 -13.44 -9.20
C TYR A 209 17.32 -14.51 -9.95
N ILE A 210 17.40 -15.75 -9.48
CA ILE A 210 16.91 -16.93 -10.21
C ILE A 210 15.63 -17.40 -9.53
N PHE A 211 14.53 -17.44 -10.30
CA PHE A 211 13.22 -17.88 -9.82
C PHE A 211 12.84 -19.18 -10.48
N SER A 212 12.44 -20.18 -9.68
CA SER A 212 11.95 -21.47 -10.14
C SER A 212 10.46 -21.63 -9.86
N ALA A 213 9.73 -22.28 -10.78
CA ALA A 213 8.27 -22.46 -10.70
C ALA A 213 7.81 -23.25 -9.44
N ASP A 214 8.72 -23.93 -8.74
CA ASP A 214 8.45 -24.61 -7.47
C ASP A 214 8.49 -23.69 -6.23
N GLY A 215 8.72 -22.38 -6.42
CA GLY A 215 8.81 -21.39 -5.35
C GLY A 215 10.22 -21.18 -4.81
N THR A 216 11.24 -21.81 -5.42
CA THR A 216 12.64 -21.62 -5.05
C THR A 216 13.20 -20.32 -5.61
N PHE A 217 13.88 -19.55 -4.76
CA PHE A 217 14.62 -18.35 -5.15
C PHE A 217 16.11 -18.58 -4.89
N GLU A 218 16.93 -18.52 -5.91
CA GLU A 218 18.39 -18.56 -5.80
C GLU A 218 18.94 -17.16 -6.05
N PHE A 219 19.77 -16.68 -5.13
CA PHE A 219 20.64 -15.54 -5.34
C PHE A 219 22.03 -16.08 -5.66
N ASP A 220 22.61 -15.67 -6.78
CA ASP A 220 23.95 -16.09 -7.22
C ASP A 220 24.77 -14.84 -7.54
N THR A 221 25.85 -14.63 -6.77
CA THR A 221 26.71 -13.45 -6.89
C THR A 221 27.72 -13.56 -8.05
N GLN A 222 27.71 -14.68 -8.77
CA GLN A 222 28.68 -14.97 -9.83
C GLN A 222 30.14 -14.96 -9.35
N GLY A 223 30.35 -15.20 -8.06
CA GLY A 223 31.66 -15.34 -7.42
C GLY A 223 32.28 -14.05 -6.89
N ASP A 224 31.68 -12.88 -7.15
CA ASP A 224 32.09 -11.60 -6.59
C ASP A 224 30.91 -10.83 -5.98
N PHE A 225 31.18 -9.74 -5.26
CA PHE A 225 30.13 -8.88 -4.70
C PHE A 225 30.67 -7.46 -4.50
N TRP A 226 29.76 -6.49 -4.38
CA TRP A 226 30.12 -5.13 -3.98
C TRP A 226 30.21 -5.02 -2.45
N GLY A 227 31.42 -4.91 -1.92
CA GLY A 227 31.64 -4.67 -0.51
C GLY A 227 31.36 -3.24 -0.10
N GLU A 228 30.92 -3.07 1.14
CA GLU A 228 30.76 -1.78 1.81
C GLU A 228 31.16 -1.94 3.29
N GLY A 229 31.59 -0.84 3.94
CA GLY A 229 32.11 -0.89 5.32
C GLY A 229 31.13 -1.52 6.33
N TRP A 230 29.83 -1.31 6.13
CA TRP A 230 28.79 -1.89 7.00
C TRP A 230 28.77 -3.42 6.97
N MET A 231 29.29 -4.03 5.89
CA MET A 231 29.39 -5.48 5.71
C MET A 231 30.60 -6.09 6.42
N GLY A 232 31.46 -5.27 7.05
CA GLY A 232 32.70 -5.75 7.65
C GLY A 232 33.84 -5.96 6.65
N VAL A 233 33.71 -5.45 5.43
CA VAL A 233 34.72 -5.49 4.37
C VAL A 233 34.99 -4.10 3.80
N GLY A 234 36.08 -3.94 3.03
CA GLY A 234 36.38 -2.69 2.32
C GLY A 234 35.46 -2.45 1.12
N PRO A 235 35.32 -1.19 0.65
CA PRO A 235 34.48 -0.87 -0.50
C PRO A 235 35.08 -1.40 -1.81
N GLY A 236 34.23 -1.93 -2.69
CA GLY A 236 34.63 -2.37 -4.02
C GLY A 236 34.21 -3.80 -4.36
N CYS A 237 34.31 -4.15 -5.64
CA CYS A 237 34.14 -5.52 -6.09
C CYS A 237 35.26 -6.41 -5.56
N GLN A 238 34.89 -7.51 -4.92
CA GLN A 238 35.82 -8.46 -4.34
C GLN A 238 35.22 -9.87 -4.29
N PRO A 239 36.03 -10.94 -4.12
CA PRO A 239 35.53 -12.30 -4.08
C PRO A 239 34.50 -12.50 -2.95
N GLU A 240 33.42 -13.19 -3.27
CA GLU A 240 32.34 -13.53 -2.32
C GLU A 240 32.86 -14.21 -1.04
N ALA A 241 33.94 -15.00 -1.13
CA ALA A 241 34.58 -15.63 0.02
C ALA A 241 34.98 -14.64 1.13
N ASN A 242 35.20 -13.36 0.80
CA ASN A 242 35.51 -12.34 1.80
C ASN A 242 34.34 -12.01 2.74
N LEU A 243 33.11 -12.44 2.42
CA LEU A 243 31.97 -12.33 3.34
C LEU A 243 32.01 -13.36 4.47
N GLU A 244 32.79 -14.44 4.33
CA GLU A 244 32.85 -15.50 5.33
C GLU A 244 33.34 -14.96 6.69
N GLY A 245 32.57 -15.26 7.75
CA GLY A 245 32.88 -14.79 9.10
C GLY A 245 32.60 -13.31 9.37
N THR A 246 32.10 -12.57 8.37
CA THR A 246 31.60 -11.19 8.57
C THR A 246 30.13 -11.20 9.01
N PRO A 247 29.61 -10.11 9.59
CA PRO A 247 28.16 -9.97 9.85
C PRO A 247 27.29 -10.14 8.60
N SER A 248 27.85 -9.95 7.41
CA SER A 248 27.18 -10.02 6.11
C SER A 248 27.34 -11.35 5.38
N ALA A 249 27.83 -12.41 6.04
CA ALA A 249 28.02 -13.74 5.46
C ALA A 249 26.77 -14.32 4.76
N ALA A 250 25.57 -13.95 5.22
CA ALA A 250 24.33 -14.44 4.62
C ALA A 250 24.00 -13.84 3.24
N PHE A 251 24.74 -12.82 2.78
CA PHE A 251 24.58 -12.26 1.43
C PHE A 251 25.46 -12.96 0.38
N GLN A 252 26.07 -14.09 0.74
CA GLN A 252 26.61 -15.01 -0.25
C GLN A 252 25.48 -15.68 -1.03
N SER A 253 25.85 -16.28 -2.14
CA SER A 253 25.02 -17.10 -3.01
C SER A 253 24.33 -18.16 -2.19
N GLY A 254 23.03 -18.30 -2.41
CA GLY A 254 22.20 -19.01 -1.47
C GLY A 254 20.81 -19.31 -1.99
N MET A 255 20.23 -20.34 -1.36
CA MET A 255 18.88 -20.79 -1.64
C MET A 255 17.89 -20.19 -0.64
N HIS A 256 16.80 -19.70 -1.18
CA HIS A 256 15.72 -19.02 -0.49
C HIS A 256 14.38 -19.46 -1.11
N THR A 257 13.30 -18.82 -0.69
CA THR A 257 11.97 -19.04 -1.28
C THR A 257 11.39 -17.73 -1.77
N PHE A 258 10.46 -17.79 -2.72
CA PHE A 258 9.68 -16.64 -3.11
C PHE A 258 8.20 -16.98 -3.27
N ASN A 259 7.40 -15.93 -3.30
CA ASN A 259 6.00 -15.99 -3.69
C ASN A 259 5.67 -14.78 -4.57
N VAL A 260 4.84 -14.98 -5.59
CA VAL A 260 4.22 -13.90 -6.35
C VAL A 260 2.81 -13.70 -5.83
N VAL A 261 2.47 -12.46 -5.51
CA VAL A 261 1.08 -12.04 -5.32
C VAL A 261 0.65 -11.41 -6.65
N PRO A 262 -0.23 -12.07 -7.43
CA PRO A 262 -0.78 -11.48 -8.64
C PRO A 262 -1.42 -10.13 -8.35
N GLY A 263 -1.28 -9.21 -9.30
CA GLY A 263 -2.02 -7.96 -9.24
C GLY A 263 -3.50 -8.18 -9.57
N ALA A 264 -4.29 -7.13 -9.47
CA ALA A 264 -5.66 -7.08 -9.98
C ALA A 264 -5.86 -5.70 -10.63
N PRO A 265 -6.99 -5.41 -11.30
CA PRO A 265 -7.29 -4.04 -11.69
C PRO A 265 -7.08 -3.07 -10.52
N ASN A 266 -6.32 -1.98 -10.77
CA ASN A 266 -5.92 -0.98 -9.77
C ASN A 266 -5.04 -1.47 -8.60
N VAL A 267 -4.55 -2.72 -8.63
CA VAL A 267 -3.68 -3.29 -7.60
C VAL A 267 -2.43 -3.88 -8.24
N LEU A 268 -1.27 -3.33 -7.89
CA LEU A 268 0.00 -3.76 -8.45
C LEU A 268 0.39 -5.16 -7.94
N PRO A 269 0.97 -6.02 -8.79
CA PRO A 269 1.52 -7.29 -8.35
C PRO A 269 2.68 -7.08 -7.37
N GLN A 270 2.98 -8.12 -6.59
CA GLN A 270 4.12 -8.13 -5.68
C GLN A 270 4.95 -9.40 -5.85
N VAL A 271 6.25 -9.26 -5.66
CA VAL A 271 7.19 -10.37 -5.54
C VAL A 271 7.77 -10.33 -4.13
N ALA A 272 7.64 -11.42 -3.38
CA ALA A 272 8.17 -11.53 -2.03
C ALA A 272 9.23 -12.62 -1.97
N VAL A 273 10.43 -12.30 -1.48
CA VAL A 273 11.52 -13.27 -1.24
C VAL A 273 11.69 -13.48 0.26
N THR A 274 11.93 -14.72 0.68
CA THR A 274 12.00 -15.10 2.10
C THR A 274 13.23 -15.95 2.39
N GLY A 275 14.02 -15.51 3.38
CA GLY A 275 15.21 -16.19 3.85
C GLY A 275 16.11 -15.27 4.67
N THR A 276 17.12 -15.84 5.35
CA THR A 276 18.21 -15.03 5.93
C THR A 276 19.14 -14.62 4.80
N GLY A 277 19.22 -13.33 4.52
CA GLY A 277 20.04 -12.82 3.42
C GLY A 277 19.35 -12.80 2.05
N ALA A 278 18.06 -13.15 1.97
CA ALA A 278 17.29 -13.00 0.73
C ALA A 278 17.00 -11.52 0.43
N PHE A 279 17.31 -11.08 -0.79
CA PHE A 279 17.00 -9.73 -1.28
C PHE A 279 16.97 -9.71 -2.81
N ILE A 280 16.47 -8.61 -3.38
CA ILE A 280 16.60 -8.23 -4.77
C ILE A 280 17.14 -6.78 -4.82
N GLY A 281 18.18 -6.54 -5.61
CA GLY A 281 18.79 -5.22 -5.77
C GLY A 281 19.75 -4.88 -4.61
N PHE A 282 19.24 -4.25 -3.55
CA PHE A 282 20.08 -3.77 -2.44
C PHE A 282 19.96 -4.64 -1.18
N ALA A 283 21.06 -5.31 -0.82
CA ALA A 283 21.13 -6.24 0.32
C ALA A 283 20.76 -5.62 1.68
N ARG A 284 20.95 -4.31 1.84
CA ARG A 284 20.74 -3.63 3.12
C ARG A 284 19.27 -3.31 3.38
N ALA A 285 18.45 -3.14 2.33
CA ALA A 285 17.08 -2.67 2.44
C ALA A 285 16.09 -3.82 2.69
N PHE A 286 15.12 -3.58 3.58
CA PHE A 286 13.98 -4.46 3.82
C PHE A 286 12.71 -3.62 4.08
N ASN A 287 11.53 -4.25 4.16
CA ASN A 287 10.29 -3.50 4.38
C ASN A 287 10.32 -2.76 5.73
N GLY A 288 10.27 -1.42 5.68
CA GLY A 288 10.27 -0.56 6.85
C GLY A 288 11.64 -0.31 7.50
N GLY A 289 12.74 -0.71 6.88
CA GLY A 289 14.07 -0.36 7.41
C GLY A 289 15.27 -0.76 6.54
N GLU A 290 16.45 -0.49 7.09
CA GLU A 290 17.73 -0.92 6.56
C GLU A 290 18.57 -1.56 7.67
N ILE A 291 19.43 -2.51 7.32
CA ILE A 291 20.29 -3.20 8.27
C ILE A 291 21.32 -2.20 8.84
N GLY A 292 21.40 -2.13 10.17
CA GLY A 292 22.35 -1.26 10.86
C GLY A 292 23.82 -1.62 10.57
N GLU A 293 24.72 -0.67 10.78
CA GLU A 293 26.16 -0.90 10.60
C GLU A 293 26.65 -2.05 11.49
N GLY A 294 27.38 -3.01 10.91
CA GLY A 294 27.91 -4.18 11.61
C GLY A 294 26.85 -5.18 12.10
N GLN A 295 25.58 -5.02 11.69
CA GLN A 295 24.51 -5.97 12.03
C GLN A 295 24.35 -7.05 10.96
N SER A 296 23.94 -8.24 11.39
CA SER A 296 23.63 -9.34 10.48
C SER A 296 22.17 -9.32 10.04
N PRO A 297 21.85 -9.79 8.82
CA PRO A 297 20.46 -10.06 8.45
C PRO A 297 19.89 -11.20 9.31
N THR A 298 18.58 -11.15 9.50
CA THR A 298 17.76 -12.18 10.13
C THR A 298 16.85 -12.77 9.07
N ASN A 299 16.30 -13.96 9.33
CA ASN A 299 15.25 -14.52 8.47
C ASN A 299 14.05 -13.55 8.43
N ARG A 300 13.61 -13.20 7.22
CA ARG A 300 12.48 -12.32 6.96
C ARG A 300 11.92 -12.54 5.56
N THR A 301 10.72 -12.03 5.33
CA THR A 301 10.15 -11.85 4.00
C THR A 301 10.36 -10.40 3.58
N ILE A 302 10.90 -10.19 2.38
CA ILE A 302 11.04 -8.89 1.74
C ILE A 302 10.10 -8.83 0.53
N THR A 303 9.14 -7.93 0.58
CA THR A 303 8.11 -7.73 -0.45
C THR A 303 8.40 -6.51 -1.30
N TYR A 304 8.45 -6.72 -2.61
CA TYR A 304 8.64 -5.71 -3.64
C TYR A 304 7.34 -5.52 -4.40
N THR A 305 6.93 -4.26 -4.60
CA THR A 305 5.84 -3.92 -5.51
C THR A 305 6.36 -3.85 -6.93
N VAL A 306 5.72 -4.56 -7.85
CA VAL A 306 6.01 -4.53 -9.28
C VAL A 306 5.29 -3.34 -9.88
N ARG A 307 6.06 -2.30 -10.22
CA ARG A 307 5.56 -1.00 -10.66
C ARG A 307 5.19 -0.98 -12.13
N SER A 308 5.91 -1.75 -12.93
CA SER A 308 5.64 -1.97 -14.34
C SER A 308 6.33 -3.25 -14.79
N TYR A 309 5.72 -3.91 -15.75
CA TYR A 309 6.28 -5.07 -16.42
C TYR A 309 5.93 -4.98 -17.91
N ASN A 310 6.93 -5.00 -18.78
CA ASN A 310 6.74 -5.06 -20.21
C ASN A 310 7.00 -6.50 -20.67
N PRO A 311 5.99 -7.27 -21.14
CA PRO A 311 6.17 -8.66 -21.54
C PRO A 311 7.01 -8.82 -22.82
N ASP A 312 7.03 -7.82 -23.70
CA ASP A 312 7.80 -7.86 -24.95
C ASP A 312 9.30 -7.67 -24.70
N THR A 313 9.66 -6.70 -23.85
CA THR A 313 11.07 -6.43 -23.51
C THR A 313 11.54 -7.16 -22.27
N GLN A 314 10.62 -7.80 -21.54
CA GLN A 314 10.82 -8.42 -20.24
C GLN A 314 11.50 -7.47 -19.24
N GLU A 315 11.17 -6.18 -19.29
CA GLU A 315 11.69 -5.22 -18.33
C GLU A 315 10.74 -5.09 -17.14
N MET A 316 11.26 -5.26 -15.93
CA MET A 316 10.49 -5.22 -14.70
C MET A 316 11.01 -4.15 -13.76
N VAL A 317 10.14 -3.24 -13.32
CA VAL A 317 10.46 -2.23 -12.31
C VAL A 317 9.92 -2.68 -10.96
N LEU A 318 10.80 -2.83 -9.99
CA LEU A 318 10.49 -3.18 -8.60
C LEU A 318 10.67 -1.98 -7.69
N SER A 319 9.85 -1.87 -6.65
CA SER A 319 10.05 -0.90 -5.58
C SER A 319 9.79 -1.50 -4.21
N ILE A 320 10.61 -1.12 -3.24
CA ILE A 320 10.49 -1.51 -1.84
C ILE A 320 10.50 -0.25 -0.97
N ASN A 321 9.61 -0.21 0.02
CA ASN A 321 9.60 0.82 1.04
C ASN A 321 10.52 0.44 2.20
N SER A 322 11.64 1.14 2.37
CA SER A 322 12.58 0.97 3.49
C SER A 322 12.43 2.03 4.57
N GLY A 323 11.52 3.01 4.41
CA GLY A 323 11.23 4.02 5.42
C GLY A 323 10.24 3.49 6.45
N ALA A 324 10.53 3.66 7.74
CA ALA A 324 9.58 3.31 8.81
C ALA A 324 8.28 4.13 8.73
N ASP A 325 8.40 5.39 8.28
CA ASP A 325 7.28 6.31 8.05
C ASP A 325 6.74 6.24 6.61
N GLY A 326 7.30 5.32 5.81
CA GLY A 326 6.88 5.07 4.45
C GLY A 326 7.33 6.11 3.42
N ASP A 327 8.44 6.78 3.69
CA ASP A 327 8.97 7.94 2.97
C ASP A 327 10.28 7.67 2.23
N VAL A 328 10.85 6.47 2.33
CA VAL A 328 12.08 6.07 1.64
C VAL A 328 11.81 4.83 0.80
N PHE A 329 12.00 4.96 -0.50
CA PHE A 329 11.78 3.87 -1.45
C PHE A 329 13.04 3.58 -2.24
N TRP A 330 13.45 2.31 -2.28
CA TRP A 330 14.37 1.84 -3.30
C TRP A 330 13.58 1.38 -4.52
N THR A 331 14.13 1.64 -5.69
CA THR A 331 13.58 1.24 -7.00
C THR A 331 14.67 0.53 -7.78
N PHE A 332 14.33 -0.60 -8.40
CA PHE A 332 15.24 -1.42 -9.20
C PHE A 332 14.59 -1.74 -10.54
N VAL A 333 15.40 -1.84 -11.59
CA VAL A 333 14.95 -2.29 -12.91
C VAL A 333 15.71 -3.54 -13.28
N LEU A 334 14.95 -4.63 -13.43
CA LEU A 334 15.46 -5.93 -13.81
C LEU A 334 15.16 -6.23 -15.28
N ILE A 335 16.06 -6.99 -15.88
CA ILE A 335 15.93 -7.61 -17.20
C ILE A 335 16.34 -9.09 -17.08
N PRO A 336 15.98 -9.95 -18.05
CA PRO A 336 16.49 -11.31 -18.07
C PRO A 336 18.02 -11.31 -18.06
N ALA A 337 18.59 -12.19 -17.24
CA ALA A 337 20.01 -12.51 -17.31
C ALA A 337 20.17 -13.53 -18.44
N GLU A 338 20.44 -13.03 -19.66
CA GLU A 338 20.91 -13.90 -20.75
C GLU A 338 22.22 -14.58 -20.33
N ASP A 339 22.38 -15.84 -20.74
CA ASP A 339 23.57 -16.66 -20.50
C ASP A 339 24.83 -16.11 -21.18
#